data_AF-A0A344UB80-F1
#
_entry.id   AF-A0A344UB80-F1
#
_cell.length_a   1.000
_cell.length_b   1.000
_cell.length_c   1.000
_cell.angle_alpha   90.00
_cell.angle_beta   90.00
_cell.angle_gamma   90.00
#
_symmetry.space_group_name_H-M   'P 1'
#
loop_
_entity.id
_entity.type
_entity.pdbx_description
1 polymer ?
#
loop_
_entity_poly.entity_id
_entity_poly.type
_entity_poly.pdbx_seq_one_letter_code
_entity_poly.pdbx_strand_id
1 'polypeptide(L)'
;MARPENEIPSDAPMEVAELARQLRALRRRSNLTYKQLSSVSHYSAAALSTAASGNRVPKWELVEAFVRGCGFGGDLRTWRTLHRNAAARFAGEEARKHASRSAAAADAAATADGEAPQTPADDRDKPEGRPRTRRGRPAPPALDPSAPIPPPPDGLLALVQQFTETHQPDEHQRATGTAPDRVHTALALCTTPKDVLQVMRELVADRGLTIADLEQRSRREYPISGATFSHVLNGEDLPTTEWLHIFLTTACGLEQERTLIWHHTVTRIKIATLRHGRLPQEPLPESPAVVAERSLAIVRTLLFALAVLLAVAGGLAVYVLLRSALPAFVTGLTTFAASCAVAAYMAGAEPLLGARSLWR
;
A
#
# COMPACT_ATOMS: atom_id res chain seq x y z
N MET A 1 -13.35 -10.68 -45.78
CA MET A 1 -13.51 -10.87 -44.32
C MET A 1 -12.14 -10.77 -43.65
N ALA A 2 -12.06 -10.28 -42.42
CA ALA A 2 -10.80 -10.31 -41.66
C ALA A 2 -10.47 -11.77 -41.29
N ARG A 3 -9.20 -12.16 -41.43
CA ARG A 3 -8.73 -13.49 -40.99
C ARG A 3 -9.05 -13.66 -39.49
N PRO A 4 -9.66 -14.78 -39.06
CA PRO A 4 -9.95 -15.02 -37.66
C PRO A 4 -8.65 -15.00 -36.84
N GLU A 5 -8.73 -14.44 -35.63
CA GLU A 5 -7.59 -14.42 -34.70
C GLU A 5 -7.30 -15.83 -34.21
N ASN A 6 -6.02 -16.20 -34.18
CA ASN A 6 -5.60 -17.46 -33.56
C ASN A 6 -5.94 -17.45 -32.07
N GLU A 7 -6.19 -18.63 -31.52
CA GLU A 7 -6.39 -18.81 -30.09
C GLU A 7 -5.17 -18.30 -29.30
N ILE A 8 -5.43 -17.78 -28.09
CA ILE A 8 -4.36 -17.37 -27.20
C ILE A 8 -3.66 -18.66 -26.73
N PRO A 9 -2.33 -18.75 -26.80
CA PRO A 9 -1.60 -19.95 -26.41
C PRO A 9 -1.93 -20.35 -24.95
N SER A 10 -2.26 -21.62 -24.73
CA SER A 10 -2.59 -22.14 -23.39
C SER A 10 -1.36 -22.28 -22.48
N ASP A 11 -0.18 -22.32 -23.07
CA ASP A 11 1.13 -22.36 -22.40
C ASP A 11 1.65 -20.96 -22.03
N ALA A 12 0.99 -19.88 -22.48
CA ALA A 12 1.37 -18.54 -22.12
C ALA A 12 1.06 -18.25 -20.63
N PRO A 13 1.92 -17.48 -19.93
CA PRO A 13 1.64 -17.05 -18.57
C PRO A 13 0.28 -16.34 -18.49
N MET A 14 -0.48 -16.65 -17.44
CA MET A 14 -1.85 -16.18 -17.24
C MET A 14 -1.97 -14.66 -17.40
N GLU A 15 -1.00 -13.89 -16.91
CA GLU A 15 -1.00 -12.43 -16.98
C GLU A 15 -0.77 -11.90 -18.42
N VAL A 16 0.01 -12.61 -19.23
CA VAL A 16 0.23 -12.27 -20.65
C VAL A 16 -1.01 -12.62 -21.47
N ALA A 17 -1.60 -13.78 -21.22
CA ALA A 17 -2.86 -14.19 -21.81
C ALA A 17 -3.98 -13.20 -21.45
N GLU A 18 -4.01 -12.72 -20.20
CA GLU A 18 -4.97 -11.74 -19.73
C GLU A 18 -4.85 -10.40 -20.46
N LEU A 19 -3.63 -9.87 -20.59
CA LEU A 19 -3.38 -8.64 -21.34
C LEU A 19 -3.87 -8.77 -22.79
N ALA A 20 -3.54 -9.86 -23.46
CA ALA A 20 -3.97 -10.13 -24.83
C ALA A 20 -5.51 -10.22 -24.93
N ARG A 21 -6.16 -10.91 -23.98
CA ARG A 21 -7.62 -11.05 -23.90
C ARG A 21 -8.30 -9.70 -23.73
N GLN A 22 -7.76 -8.83 -22.88
CA GLN A 22 -8.27 -7.48 -22.66
C GLN A 22 -8.11 -6.60 -23.90
N LEU A 23 -6.96 -6.63 -24.58
CA LEU A 23 -6.75 -5.91 -25.84
C LEU A 23 -7.73 -6.35 -26.93
N ARG A 24 -7.94 -7.67 -27.10
CA ARG A 24 -8.93 -8.21 -28.03
C ARG A 24 -10.35 -7.83 -27.66
N ALA A 25 -10.69 -7.83 -26.37
CA ALA A 25 -12.00 -7.41 -25.89
C ALA A 25 -12.26 -5.92 -26.16
N LEU A 26 -11.27 -5.07 -25.91
CA LEU A 26 -11.35 -3.64 -26.18
C LEU A 26 -11.55 -3.38 -27.68
N ARG A 27 -10.73 -3.99 -28.53
CA ARG A 27 -10.85 -3.86 -29.99
C ARG A 27 -12.24 -4.29 -30.49
N ARG A 28 -12.77 -5.40 -29.98
CA ARG A 28 -14.11 -5.89 -30.33
C ARG A 28 -15.21 -4.90 -29.92
N ARG A 29 -15.11 -4.31 -28.72
CA ARG A 29 -16.06 -3.28 -28.26
C ARG A 29 -16.01 -2.02 -29.11
N SER A 30 -14.84 -1.64 -29.60
CA SER A 30 -14.67 -0.49 -30.49
C SER A 30 -15.03 -0.77 -31.95
N ASN A 31 -15.36 -2.02 -32.29
CA ASN A 31 -15.68 -2.48 -33.65
C ASN A 31 -14.62 -2.11 -34.72
N LEU A 32 -13.35 -2.02 -34.32
CA LEU A 32 -12.24 -1.69 -35.22
C LEU A 32 -11.55 -2.97 -35.71
N THR A 33 -11.27 -3.01 -37.02
CA THR A 33 -10.30 -3.96 -37.57
C THR A 33 -8.87 -3.53 -37.25
N TYR A 34 -7.90 -4.46 -37.27
CA TYR A 34 -6.49 -4.10 -37.10
C TYR A 34 -5.99 -3.10 -38.16
N LYS A 35 -6.56 -3.14 -39.38
CA LYS A 35 -6.26 -2.16 -40.44
C LYS A 35 -6.76 -0.76 -40.08
N GLN A 36 -7.99 -0.63 -39.57
CA GLN A 36 -8.51 0.66 -39.10
C GLN A 36 -7.81 1.14 -37.83
N LEU A 37 -7.43 0.22 -36.94
CA LEU A 37 -6.65 0.58 -35.76
C LEU A 37 -5.24 1.06 -36.14
N SER A 38 -4.65 0.52 -37.20
CA SER A 38 -3.33 0.95 -37.69
C SER A 38 -3.31 2.41 -38.15
N SER A 39 -4.39 2.89 -38.78
CA SER A 39 -4.47 4.28 -39.25
C SER A 39 -4.57 5.30 -38.11
N VAL A 40 -5.08 4.91 -36.94
CA VAL A 40 -5.24 5.80 -35.78
C VAL A 40 -4.16 5.65 -34.72
N SER A 41 -3.46 4.52 -34.68
CA SER A 41 -2.41 4.24 -33.68
C SER A 41 -0.99 4.42 -34.21
N HIS A 42 -0.82 4.66 -35.51
CA HIS A 42 0.50 4.77 -36.18
C HIS A 42 1.39 3.53 -36.07
N TYR A 43 0.82 2.38 -35.70
CA TYR A 43 1.48 1.06 -35.71
C TYR A 43 0.92 0.19 -36.83
N SER A 44 1.74 -0.68 -37.41
CA SER A 44 1.29 -1.59 -38.46
C SER A 44 0.23 -2.58 -37.94
N ALA A 45 -0.70 -2.99 -38.81
CA ALA A 45 -1.72 -3.98 -38.47
C ALA A 45 -1.11 -5.31 -37.97
N ALA A 46 0.06 -5.69 -38.50
CA ALA A 46 0.80 -6.86 -38.05
C ALA A 46 1.34 -6.71 -36.62
N ALA A 47 1.89 -5.54 -36.27
CA ALA A 47 2.36 -5.27 -34.91
C ALA A 47 1.21 -5.29 -33.89
N LEU A 48 0.06 -4.70 -34.24
CA LEU A 48 -1.14 -4.70 -33.41
C LEU A 48 -1.73 -6.11 -33.22
N SER A 49 -1.78 -6.91 -34.29
CA SER A 49 -2.21 -8.31 -34.21
C SER A 49 -1.24 -9.15 -33.37
N THR A 50 0.06 -8.89 -33.46
CA THR A 50 1.08 -9.58 -32.67
C THR A 50 0.96 -9.21 -31.19
N ALA A 51 0.72 -7.93 -30.88
CA ALA A 51 0.51 -7.47 -29.51
C ALA A 51 -0.72 -8.10 -28.84
N ALA A 52 -1.78 -8.36 -29.62
CA ALA A 52 -2.97 -9.04 -29.16
C ALA A 52 -2.87 -10.58 -29.22
N SER A 53 -1.76 -11.16 -29.67
CA SER A 53 -1.63 -12.61 -29.86
C SER A 53 -1.55 -13.38 -28.53
N GLY A 54 -0.89 -12.81 -27.52
CA GLY A 54 -0.58 -13.48 -26.26
C GLY A 54 0.75 -14.25 -26.25
N ASN A 55 1.49 -14.28 -27.37
CA ASN A 55 2.80 -14.96 -27.45
C ASN A 55 3.93 -14.20 -26.75
N ARG A 56 3.85 -12.87 -26.69
CA ARG A 56 4.87 -11.99 -26.11
C ARG A 56 4.21 -10.76 -25.51
N VAL A 57 4.93 -10.13 -24.58
CA VAL A 57 4.50 -8.86 -24.01
C VAL A 57 4.94 -7.71 -24.93
N PRO A 58 4.00 -6.92 -25.48
CA PRO A 58 4.34 -5.75 -26.28
C PRO A 58 4.97 -4.64 -25.42
N LYS A 59 5.65 -3.68 -26.07
CA LYS A 59 6.12 -2.47 -25.39
C LYS A 59 4.94 -1.62 -24.90
N TRP A 60 5.15 -0.83 -23.84
CA TRP A 60 4.09 -0.02 -23.24
C TRP A 60 3.49 0.98 -24.24
N GLU A 61 4.32 1.61 -25.06
CA GLU A 61 3.91 2.61 -26.05
C GLU A 61 2.92 2.04 -27.06
N LEU A 62 3.09 0.77 -27.44
CA LEU A 62 2.19 0.08 -28.34
C LEU A 62 0.86 -0.24 -27.65
N VAL A 63 0.89 -0.68 -26.40
CA VAL A 63 -0.34 -0.91 -25.60
C VAL A 63 -1.13 0.38 -25.43
N GLU A 64 -0.45 1.47 -25.08
CA GLU A 64 -1.07 2.78 -24.91
C GLU A 64 -1.69 3.27 -26.22
N ALA A 65 -0.97 3.19 -27.35
CA ALA A 65 -1.50 3.58 -28.65
C ALA A 65 -2.66 2.68 -29.11
N PHE A 66 -2.62 1.39 -28.80
CA PHE A 66 -3.73 0.46 -29.06
C PHE A 66 -4.98 0.88 -28.29
N VAL A 67 -4.84 1.10 -26.98
CA VAL A 67 -5.95 1.43 -26.08
C VAL A 67 -6.58 2.77 -26.45
N ARG A 68 -5.75 3.80 -26.66
CA ARG A 68 -6.21 5.12 -27.11
C ARG A 68 -6.80 5.06 -28.52
N GLY A 69 -6.20 4.30 -29.43
CA GLY A 69 -6.70 4.11 -30.79
C GLY A 69 -8.06 3.40 -30.83
N CYS A 70 -8.36 2.57 -29.83
CA CYS A 70 -9.69 1.99 -29.62
C CYS A 70 -10.72 2.97 -29.00
N GLY A 71 -10.35 4.24 -28.76
CA GLY A 71 -11.25 5.26 -28.22
C GLY A 71 -11.40 5.21 -26.69
N PHE A 72 -10.53 4.51 -25.98
CA PHE A 72 -10.55 4.54 -24.52
C PHE A 72 -9.99 5.88 -24.01
N GLY A 73 -10.89 6.74 -23.51
CA GLY A 73 -10.57 8.06 -22.96
C GLY A 73 -10.41 8.11 -21.43
N GLY A 74 -10.43 6.95 -20.75
CA GLY A 74 -10.27 6.86 -19.30
C GLY A 74 -8.81 6.83 -18.84
N ASP A 75 -8.60 6.71 -17.52
CA ASP A 75 -7.26 6.56 -16.95
C ASP A 75 -6.60 5.24 -17.38
N LEU A 76 -5.35 5.33 -17.84
CA LEU A 76 -4.54 4.20 -18.30
C LEU A 76 -3.88 3.41 -17.15
N ARG A 77 -4.06 3.79 -15.89
CA ARG A 77 -3.49 3.08 -14.72
C ARG A 77 -3.78 1.58 -14.71
N THR A 78 -5.00 1.18 -15.04
CA THR A 78 -5.39 -0.24 -15.07
C THR A 78 -4.62 -0.99 -16.15
N TRP A 79 -4.53 -0.41 -17.36
CA TRP A 79 -3.75 -0.95 -18.47
C TRP A 79 -2.26 -1.02 -18.16
N ARG A 80 -1.72 -0.01 -17.48
CA ARG A 80 -0.31 0.02 -17.07
C ARG A 80 0.01 -1.03 -16.02
N THR A 81 -0.95 -1.33 -15.15
CA THR A 81 -0.81 -2.38 -14.15
C THR A 81 -0.88 -3.77 -14.80
N LEU A 82 -1.83 -4.00 -15.70
CA LEU A 82 -1.91 -5.24 -16.48
C LEU A 82 -0.63 -5.48 -17.30
N HIS A 83 -0.14 -4.46 -18.00
CA HIS A 83 1.09 -4.53 -18.78
C HIS A 83 2.32 -4.86 -17.91
N ARG A 84 2.49 -4.18 -16.79
CA ARG A 84 3.60 -4.44 -15.86
C ARG A 84 3.57 -5.85 -15.29
N ASN A 85 2.39 -6.35 -14.92
CA ASN A 85 2.24 -7.71 -14.40
C ASN A 85 2.61 -8.75 -15.46
N ALA A 86 2.12 -8.56 -16.69
CA ALA A 86 2.47 -9.40 -17.84
C ALA A 86 3.99 -9.37 -18.11
N ALA A 87 4.61 -8.19 -18.12
CA ALA A 87 6.05 -8.02 -18.34
C ALA A 87 6.90 -8.72 -17.28
N ALA A 88 6.56 -8.56 -16.00
CA ALA A 88 7.28 -9.20 -14.90
C ALA A 88 7.23 -10.74 -14.99
N ARG A 89 6.06 -11.28 -15.34
CA ARG A 89 5.86 -12.73 -15.45
C ARG A 89 6.57 -13.32 -16.66
N PHE A 90 6.47 -12.66 -17.80
CA PHE A 90 7.19 -13.05 -19.01
C PHE A 90 8.71 -13.05 -18.80
N ALA A 91 9.25 -12.02 -18.15
CA ALA A 91 10.68 -11.97 -17.81
C ALA A 91 11.11 -13.10 -16.86
N GLY A 92 10.28 -13.41 -15.86
CA GLY A 92 10.53 -14.51 -14.92
C GLY A 92 10.54 -15.88 -15.61
N GLU A 93 9.63 -16.13 -16.55
CA GLU A 93 9.60 -17.38 -17.32
C GLU A 93 10.76 -17.52 -18.29
N GLU A 94 11.12 -16.46 -19.00
CA GLU A 94 12.27 -16.48 -19.90
C GLU A 94 13.57 -16.72 -19.11
N ALA A 95 13.73 -16.11 -17.94
CA ALA A 95 14.86 -16.38 -17.04
C ALA A 95 14.92 -17.85 -16.61
N ARG A 96 13.77 -18.46 -16.25
CA ARG A 96 13.69 -19.89 -15.90
C ARG A 96 14.05 -20.80 -17.09
N LYS A 97 13.54 -20.49 -18.30
CA LYS A 97 13.87 -21.24 -19.51
C LYS A 97 15.36 -21.14 -19.82
N HIS A 98 15.95 -19.95 -19.71
CA HIS A 98 17.40 -19.77 -19.89
C HIS A 98 18.21 -20.56 -18.87
N ALA A 99 17.85 -20.53 -17.59
CA ALA A 99 18.51 -21.32 -16.55
C ALA A 99 18.39 -22.83 -16.78
N SER A 100 17.23 -23.31 -17.25
CA SER A 100 17.03 -24.73 -17.58
C SER A 100 17.86 -25.17 -18.78
N ARG A 101 18.01 -24.31 -19.81
CA ARG A 101 18.85 -24.60 -20.98
C ARG A 101 20.33 -24.59 -20.64
N SER A 102 20.78 -23.68 -19.76
CA SER A 102 22.18 -23.66 -19.32
C SER A 102 22.52 -24.87 -18.46
N ALA A 103 21.59 -25.33 -17.61
CA ALA A 103 21.78 -26.58 -16.85
C ALA A 103 21.87 -27.80 -17.79
N ALA A 104 20.94 -27.92 -18.75
CA ALA A 104 20.96 -29.01 -19.72
C ALA A 104 22.20 -29.00 -20.63
N ALA A 105 22.73 -27.81 -20.95
CA ALA A 105 23.97 -27.68 -21.73
C ALA A 105 25.22 -28.06 -20.91
N ALA A 106 25.23 -27.77 -19.60
CA ALA A 106 26.31 -28.19 -18.70
C ALA A 106 26.31 -29.71 -18.50
N ASP A 107 25.13 -30.32 -18.36
CA ASP A 107 24.99 -31.79 -18.27
C ASP A 107 25.41 -32.47 -19.57
N ALA A 108 25.09 -31.89 -20.73
CA ALA A 108 25.53 -32.42 -22.03
C ALA A 108 27.05 -32.30 -22.25
N ALA A 109 27.68 -31.24 -21.76
CA ALA A 109 29.14 -31.08 -21.81
C ALA A 109 29.86 -32.09 -20.89
N ALA A 110 29.32 -32.37 -19.70
CA ALA A 110 29.86 -33.38 -18.79
C ALA A 110 29.77 -34.82 -19.35
N THR A 111 28.84 -35.08 -20.27
CA THR A 111 28.75 -36.38 -20.97
C THR A 111 29.64 -36.50 -22.21
N ALA A 112 30.31 -35.42 -22.64
CA ALA A 112 31.13 -35.40 -23.86
C ALA A 112 32.64 -35.63 -23.63
N ASP A 113 33.15 -35.48 -22.39
CA ASP A 113 34.57 -35.67 -22.05
C ASP A 113 34.96 -37.12 -21.70
N GLY A 114 34.12 -38.09 -22.10
CA GLY A 114 34.26 -39.52 -21.75
C GLY A 114 34.99 -40.41 -22.75
N GLU A 115 35.56 -39.89 -23.85
CA GLU A 115 36.24 -40.72 -24.85
C GLU A 115 37.67 -40.20 -25.11
N ALA A 116 38.65 -40.79 -24.42
CA ALA A 116 40.05 -40.70 -24.78
C ALA A 116 40.78 -42.05 -24.59
N PRO A 117 41.82 -42.33 -25.40
CA PRO A 117 42.23 -43.68 -25.79
C PRO A 117 42.99 -44.47 -24.72
N GLN A 118 42.72 -45.78 -24.66
CA GLN A 118 43.41 -46.73 -23.79
C GLN A 118 44.85 -46.99 -24.25
N THR A 119 45.81 -46.81 -23.35
CA THR A 119 47.16 -47.43 -23.45
C THR A 119 47.45 -48.14 -22.12
N PRO A 120 47.99 -49.38 -22.11
CA PRO A 120 48.10 -50.17 -20.89
C PRO A 120 49.49 -50.07 -20.25
N ALA A 121 49.55 -49.81 -18.94
CA ALA A 121 50.71 -50.08 -18.09
C ALA A 121 50.17 -50.31 -16.67
N ASP A 122 50.10 -51.58 -16.25
CA ASP A 122 51.11 -52.32 -15.48
C ASP A 122 51.00 -52.05 -13.98
N ASP A 123 50.23 -52.95 -13.38
CA ASP A 123 50.30 -53.53 -12.03
C ASP A 123 51.35 -52.95 -11.05
N ARG A 124 50.87 -52.45 -9.89
CA ARG A 124 51.15 -53.08 -8.57
C ARG A 124 50.44 -52.39 -7.39
N ASP A 125 50.05 -53.26 -6.47
CA ASP A 125 49.67 -53.09 -5.05
C ASP A 125 48.20 -52.73 -4.65
N LYS A 126 47.48 -53.83 -4.36
CA LYS A 126 46.31 -54.10 -3.44
C LYS A 126 46.08 -53.10 -2.27
N PRO A 127 44.91 -53.09 -1.57
CA PRO A 127 43.77 -54.03 -1.64
C PRO A 127 42.35 -53.40 -1.52
N GLU A 128 41.35 -53.88 -2.27
CA GLU A 128 39.94 -53.56 -1.96
C GLU A 128 39.12 -54.80 -1.62
N GLY A 129 38.78 -54.86 -0.33
CA GLY A 129 37.86 -55.80 0.26
C GLY A 129 36.41 -55.32 0.22
N ARG A 130 35.54 -56.28 -0.08
CA ARG A 130 34.11 -56.43 0.25
C ARG A 130 33.10 -55.37 -0.18
N PRO A 131 31.90 -55.82 -0.60
CA PRO A 131 30.81 -54.94 -1.01
C PRO A 131 30.24 -54.22 0.21
N ARG A 132 30.23 -52.88 0.19
CA ARG A 132 29.48 -52.08 1.16
C ARG A 132 28.01 -52.05 0.75
N THR A 133 27.21 -52.83 1.48
CA THR A 133 25.76 -52.74 1.53
C THR A 133 25.32 -51.31 1.84
N ARG A 134 24.44 -50.76 1.00
CA ARG A 134 23.76 -49.47 1.17
C ARG A 134 23.01 -49.49 2.52
N ARG A 135 23.61 -48.91 3.56
CA ARG A 135 22.93 -48.70 4.85
C ARG A 135 21.78 -47.74 4.64
N GLY A 136 20.58 -48.15 5.04
CA GLY A 136 19.38 -47.33 5.03
C GLY A 136 19.61 -46.02 5.81
N ARG A 137 19.05 -44.95 5.26
CA ARG A 137 18.92 -43.64 5.91
C ARG A 137 18.30 -43.83 7.30
N PRO A 138 18.89 -43.32 8.40
CA PRO A 138 18.19 -43.31 9.68
C PRO A 138 16.91 -42.50 9.51
N ALA A 139 15.78 -43.03 9.99
CA ALA A 139 14.56 -42.25 10.10
C ALA A 139 14.85 -40.99 10.93
N PRO A 140 14.24 -39.83 10.60
CA PRO A 140 14.42 -38.62 11.40
C PRO A 140 14.05 -38.93 12.85
N PRO A 141 14.80 -38.39 13.84
CA PRO A 141 14.43 -38.57 15.23
C PRO A 141 13.00 -38.06 15.41
N ALA A 142 12.14 -38.91 15.99
CA ALA A 142 10.80 -38.50 16.36
C ALA A 142 10.92 -37.25 17.23
N LEU A 143 10.35 -36.14 16.77
CA LEU A 143 10.25 -34.91 17.54
C LEU A 143 9.53 -35.25 18.84
N ASP A 144 10.21 -35.10 19.97
CA ASP A 144 9.62 -35.26 21.29
C ASP A 144 8.54 -34.16 21.45
N PRO A 145 7.24 -34.50 21.53
CA PRO A 145 6.16 -33.52 21.60
C PRO A 145 6.19 -32.67 22.90
N SER A 146 7.10 -32.99 23.83
CA SER A 146 7.28 -32.28 25.10
C SER A 146 8.50 -31.35 25.15
N ALA A 147 9.28 -31.23 24.07
CA ALA A 147 10.37 -30.27 24.01
C ALA A 147 9.81 -28.83 23.97
N PRO A 148 10.21 -27.93 24.89
CA PRO A 148 9.78 -26.54 24.83
C PRO A 148 10.24 -25.92 23.50
N ILE A 149 9.29 -25.48 22.69
CA ILE A 149 9.55 -24.75 21.45
C ILE A 149 10.39 -23.52 21.85
N PRO A 150 11.62 -23.35 21.32
CA PRO A 150 12.41 -22.16 21.61
C PRO A 150 11.58 -20.92 21.24
N PRO A 151 11.66 -19.83 22.02
CA PRO A 151 10.92 -18.61 21.70
C PRO A 151 11.23 -18.20 20.25
N PRO A 152 10.20 -17.89 19.44
CA PRO A 152 10.42 -17.49 18.06
C PRO A 152 11.36 -16.29 18.06
N PRO A 153 12.40 -16.26 17.21
CA PRO A 153 13.28 -15.12 17.16
C PRO A 153 12.48 -13.85 16.80
N ASP A 154 12.78 -12.75 17.49
CA ASP A 154 11.97 -11.52 17.47
C ASP A 154 11.97 -10.78 16.12
N GLY A 155 12.64 -11.31 15.08
CA GLY A 155 12.88 -10.61 13.83
C GLY A 155 12.84 -11.49 12.57
N LEU A 156 12.45 -10.85 11.48
CA LEU A 156 12.10 -11.54 10.24
C LEU A 156 13.32 -12.17 9.55
N LEU A 157 14.49 -11.53 9.61
CA LEU A 157 15.72 -12.11 9.04
C LEU A 157 16.19 -13.31 9.89
N ALA A 158 16.11 -13.24 11.21
CA ALA A 158 16.36 -14.39 12.08
C ALA A 158 15.40 -15.58 11.82
N LEU A 159 14.11 -15.32 11.57
CA LEU A 159 13.16 -16.38 11.16
C LEU A 159 13.53 -17.01 9.81
N VAL A 160 13.95 -16.19 8.83
CA VAL A 160 14.42 -16.67 7.52
C VAL A 160 15.70 -17.50 7.67
N GLN A 161 16.63 -17.08 8.52
CA GLN A 161 17.85 -17.83 8.85
C GLN A 161 17.48 -19.20 9.43
N GLN A 162 16.65 -19.24 10.48
CA GLN A 162 16.20 -20.47 11.13
C GLN A 162 15.48 -21.41 10.15
N PHE A 163 14.60 -20.88 9.28
CA PHE A 163 13.91 -21.67 8.27
C PHE A 163 14.89 -22.29 7.25
N THR A 164 15.87 -21.50 6.81
CA THR A 164 16.90 -21.96 5.87
C THR A 164 17.78 -23.05 6.48
N GLU A 165 18.11 -22.93 7.77
CA GLU A 165 18.91 -23.90 8.51
C GLU A 165 18.16 -25.22 8.77
N THR A 166 16.85 -25.14 9.04
CA THR A 166 16.00 -26.33 9.26
C THR A 166 15.69 -27.11 7.98
N HIS A 167 15.70 -26.46 6.80
CA HIS A 167 15.32 -27.06 5.53
C HIS A 167 16.51 -27.37 4.59
N GLN A 168 17.70 -27.66 5.14
CA GLN A 168 18.93 -27.89 4.36
C GLN A 168 18.73 -28.84 3.16
N PRO A 169 18.98 -28.40 1.92
CA PRO A 169 19.31 -29.28 0.80
C PRO A 169 20.75 -29.81 0.97
N ASP A 170 21.07 -30.92 0.29
CA ASP A 170 22.34 -31.65 0.35
C ASP A 170 23.62 -30.76 0.33
N GLU A 171 24.73 -31.32 0.82
CA GLU A 171 26.06 -30.70 0.94
C GLU A 171 26.55 -29.88 -0.26
N HIS A 172 26.09 -30.19 -1.47
CA HIS A 172 26.42 -29.47 -2.69
C HIS A 172 25.73 -28.09 -2.80
N GLN A 173 24.58 -27.87 -2.15
CA GLN A 173 23.86 -26.60 -2.14
C GLN A 173 24.45 -25.57 -1.14
N ARG A 174 25.26 -26.03 -0.18
CA ARG A 174 25.97 -25.15 0.77
C ARG A 174 26.97 -24.23 0.06
N ALA A 175 27.47 -24.64 -1.10
CA ALA A 175 28.42 -23.84 -1.87
C ALA A 175 27.75 -22.66 -2.61
N THR A 176 26.42 -22.67 -2.77
CA THR A 176 25.70 -21.68 -3.61
C THR A 176 24.81 -20.71 -2.82
N GLY A 177 24.35 -21.06 -1.61
CA GLY A 177 23.47 -20.20 -0.80
C GLY A 177 24.25 -19.24 0.09
N THR A 178 24.70 -18.12 -0.46
CA THR A 178 25.47 -17.12 0.30
C THR A 178 24.55 -16.38 1.28
N ALA A 179 25.01 -16.06 2.51
CA ALA A 179 24.29 -15.20 3.49
C ALA A 179 23.46 -14.01 2.93
N PRO A 180 23.90 -13.28 1.89
CA PRO A 180 23.11 -12.23 1.22
C PRO A 180 21.78 -12.69 0.60
N ASP A 181 21.59 -13.97 0.27
CA ASP A 181 20.30 -14.51 -0.19
C ASP A 181 19.25 -14.48 0.93
N ARG A 182 19.69 -14.57 2.19
CA ARG A 182 18.80 -14.54 3.36
C ARG A 182 18.27 -13.14 3.62
N VAL A 183 19.15 -12.13 3.57
CA VAL A 183 18.76 -10.72 3.69
C VAL A 183 17.84 -10.31 2.54
N HIS A 184 18.14 -10.75 1.32
CA HIS A 184 17.26 -10.52 0.16
C HIS A 184 15.85 -11.09 0.39
N THR A 185 15.77 -12.33 0.88
CA THR A 185 14.51 -13.00 1.19
C THR A 185 13.76 -12.29 2.32
N ALA A 186 14.46 -11.88 3.38
CA ALA A 186 13.86 -11.14 4.48
C ALA A 186 13.26 -9.80 4.00
N LEU A 187 14.00 -9.02 3.21
CA LEU A 187 13.52 -7.77 2.64
C LEU A 187 12.30 -7.97 1.73
N ALA A 188 12.27 -9.06 0.97
CA ALA A 188 11.12 -9.38 0.12
C ALA A 188 9.83 -9.55 0.94
N LEU A 189 9.94 -10.09 2.16
CA LEU A 189 8.84 -10.36 3.09
C LEU A 189 8.47 -9.17 3.99
N CYS A 190 9.29 -8.12 4.08
CA CYS A 190 8.95 -6.94 4.89
C CYS A 190 7.65 -6.27 4.43
N THR A 191 6.71 -6.05 5.35
CA THR A 191 5.42 -5.40 5.08
C THR A 191 5.27 -4.05 5.76
N THR A 192 5.98 -3.82 6.85
CA THR A 192 5.92 -2.60 7.66
C THR A 192 7.26 -1.87 7.73
N PRO A 193 7.26 -0.56 8.07
CA PRO A 193 8.49 0.18 8.38
C PRO A 193 9.36 -0.50 9.44
N LYS A 194 8.71 -1.02 10.49
CA LYS A 194 9.36 -1.69 11.61
C LYS A 194 10.13 -2.94 11.18
N ASP A 195 9.58 -3.72 10.24
CA ASP A 195 10.25 -4.90 9.69
C ASP A 195 11.59 -4.53 9.03
N VAL A 196 11.63 -3.43 8.27
CA VAL A 196 12.86 -2.99 7.61
C VAL A 196 13.89 -2.51 8.62
N LEU A 197 13.48 -1.70 9.59
CA LEU A 197 14.38 -1.22 10.66
C LEU A 197 14.94 -2.38 11.49
N GLN A 198 14.13 -3.42 11.72
CA GLN A 198 14.58 -4.66 12.37
C GLN A 198 15.67 -5.37 11.53
N VAL A 199 15.45 -5.54 10.23
CA VAL A 199 16.47 -6.14 9.33
C VAL A 199 17.74 -5.28 9.25
N MET A 200 17.62 -3.94 9.35
CA MET A 200 18.79 -3.05 9.44
C MET A 200 19.59 -3.27 10.73
N ARG A 201 18.91 -3.42 11.87
CA ARG A 201 19.57 -3.70 13.15
C ARG A 201 20.25 -5.07 13.15
N GLU A 202 19.59 -6.08 12.60
CA GLU A 202 20.17 -7.42 12.46
C GLU A 202 21.39 -7.41 11.53
N LEU A 203 21.37 -6.65 10.43
CA LEU A 203 22.54 -6.47 9.57
C LEU A 203 23.75 -5.87 10.32
N VAL A 204 23.49 -4.89 11.20
CA VAL A 204 24.53 -4.24 12.03
C VAL A 204 25.09 -5.24 13.04
N ALA A 205 24.20 -6.01 13.69
CA ALA A 205 24.56 -7.03 14.67
C ALA A 205 25.36 -8.19 14.05
N ASP A 206 24.93 -8.71 12.90
CA ASP A 206 25.62 -9.79 12.16
C ASP A 206 27.05 -9.38 11.74
N ARG A 207 27.28 -8.08 11.54
CA ARG A 207 28.61 -7.53 11.23
C ARG A 207 29.40 -7.11 12.46
N GLY A 208 28.84 -7.25 13.66
CA GLY A 208 29.47 -6.86 14.92
C GLY A 208 29.79 -5.37 15.03
N LEU A 209 29.01 -4.50 14.37
CA LEU A 209 29.26 -3.06 14.32
C LEU A 209 28.55 -2.33 15.45
N THR A 210 29.23 -1.36 16.06
CA THR A 210 28.61 -0.43 17.03
C THR A 210 28.20 0.89 16.37
N ILE A 211 27.36 1.68 17.05
CA ILE A 211 26.99 3.02 16.56
C ILE A 211 28.23 3.92 16.35
N ALA A 212 29.25 3.79 17.21
CA ALA A 212 30.51 4.51 17.07
C ALA A 212 31.28 4.09 15.80
N ASP A 213 31.25 2.80 15.45
CA ASP A 213 31.86 2.30 14.21
C ASP A 213 31.13 2.86 12.98
N LEU A 214 29.80 2.91 13.01
CA LEU A 214 28.99 3.48 11.93
C LEU A 214 29.30 4.97 11.72
N GLU A 215 29.36 5.75 12.80
CA GLU A 215 29.75 7.16 12.75
C GLU A 215 31.15 7.30 12.15
N GLN A 216 32.13 6.58 12.69
CA GLN A 216 33.52 6.68 12.25
C GLN A 216 33.70 6.31 10.77
N ARG A 217 32.99 5.27 10.29
CA ARG A 217 33.03 4.85 8.88
C ARG A 217 32.34 5.83 7.95
N SER A 218 31.24 6.45 8.40
CA SER A 218 30.51 7.44 7.59
C SER A 218 31.34 8.69 7.26
N ARG A 219 32.23 9.12 8.17
CA ARG A 219 33.09 10.32 8.02
C ARG A 219 33.93 10.33 6.74
N ARG A 220 34.18 9.17 6.14
CA ARG A 220 34.96 9.05 4.89
C ARG A 220 34.24 9.62 3.68
N GLU A 221 32.91 9.61 3.67
CA GLU A 221 32.09 10.01 2.52
C GLU A 221 31.09 11.10 2.90
N TYR A 222 30.37 10.91 4.01
CA TYR A 222 29.42 11.88 4.54
C TYR A 222 29.30 11.74 6.08
N PRO A 223 29.71 12.74 6.87
CA PRO A 223 29.72 12.63 8.32
C PRO A 223 28.29 12.64 8.89
N ILE A 224 27.86 11.50 9.44
CA ILE A 224 26.59 11.34 10.16
C ILE A 224 26.91 11.14 11.65
N SER A 225 26.27 11.91 12.53
CA SER A 225 26.48 11.75 13.97
C SER A 225 25.89 10.43 14.50
N GLY A 226 26.51 9.85 15.53
CA GLY A 226 25.99 8.65 16.20
C GLY A 226 24.58 8.84 16.77
N ALA A 227 24.21 10.07 17.16
CA ALA A 227 22.85 10.40 17.58
C ALA A 227 21.83 10.20 16.45
N THR A 228 22.17 10.60 15.22
CA THR A 228 21.32 10.38 14.04
C THR A 228 21.21 8.89 13.70
N PHE A 229 22.31 8.13 13.79
CA PHE A 229 22.25 6.67 13.63
C PHE A 229 21.33 6.00 14.65
N SER A 230 21.47 6.37 15.92
CA SER A 230 20.62 5.84 17.00
C SER A 230 19.15 6.21 16.79
N HIS A 231 18.87 7.48 16.44
CA HIS A 231 17.52 7.95 16.19
C HIS A 231 16.84 7.19 15.04
N VAL A 232 17.55 6.97 13.93
CA VAL A 232 16.98 6.27 12.76
C VAL A 232 16.82 4.78 13.04
N LEU A 233 17.83 4.12 13.61
CA LEU A 233 17.79 2.68 13.85
C LEU A 233 16.79 2.27 14.95
N ASN A 234 16.54 3.14 15.92
CA ASN A 234 15.58 2.90 17.01
C ASN A 234 14.24 3.61 16.81
N GLY A 235 14.07 4.34 15.70
CA GLY A 235 12.85 5.04 15.36
C GLY A 235 11.75 4.11 14.82
N GLU A 236 10.64 4.72 14.42
CA GLU A 236 9.50 4.04 13.78
C GLU A 236 9.38 4.38 12.28
N ASP A 237 10.01 5.46 11.85
CA ASP A 237 9.95 5.96 10.49
C ASP A 237 11.07 5.41 9.61
N LEU A 238 10.73 5.15 8.33
CA LEU A 238 11.72 4.74 7.35
C LEU A 238 12.72 5.88 7.06
N PRO A 239 14.02 5.56 6.93
CA PRO A 239 15.02 6.55 6.56
C PRO A 239 14.77 7.14 5.18
N THR A 240 15.38 8.29 4.92
CA THR A 240 15.44 8.85 3.57
C THR A 240 16.31 7.96 2.67
N THR A 241 16.05 8.01 1.36
CA THR A 241 16.78 7.22 0.35
C THR A 241 18.28 7.52 0.38
N GLU A 242 18.65 8.79 0.56
CA GLU A 242 20.05 9.24 0.64
C GLU A 242 20.74 8.71 1.90
N TRP A 243 20.09 8.83 3.05
CA TRP A 243 20.62 8.31 4.32
C TRP A 243 20.81 6.79 4.26
N LEU A 244 19.81 6.08 3.72
CA LEU A 244 19.86 4.63 3.55
C LEU A 244 21.04 4.22 2.67
N HIS A 245 21.27 4.95 1.58
CA HIS A 245 22.38 4.68 0.67
C HIS A 245 23.72 4.75 1.41
N ILE A 246 23.98 5.87 2.10
CA ILE A 246 25.22 6.12 2.87
C ILE A 246 25.40 5.08 3.97
N PHE A 247 24.33 4.71 4.68
CA PHE A 247 24.36 3.68 5.70
C PHE A 247 24.78 2.31 5.13
N LEU A 248 24.22 1.91 3.99
CA LEU A 248 24.50 0.59 3.39
C LEU A 248 25.89 0.54 2.75
N THR A 249 26.28 1.54 1.96
CA THR A 249 27.55 1.54 1.23
C THR A 249 28.73 1.89 2.12
N THR A 250 28.66 3.04 2.81
CA THR A 250 29.81 3.61 3.53
C THR A 250 29.95 3.02 4.93
N ALA A 251 28.86 2.89 5.68
CA ALA A 251 28.92 2.43 7.08
C ALA A 251 28.95 0.90 7.19
N CYS A 252 28.05 0.22 6.46
CA CYS A 252 27.96 -1.24 6.46
C CYS A 252 28.89 -1.94 5.45
N GLY A 253 29.37 -1.24 4.40
CA GLY A 253 30.27 -1.79 3.41
C GLY A 253 29.60 -2.75 2.42
N LEU A 254 28.35 -2.51 2.05
CA LEU A 254 27.63 -3.33 1.06
C LEU A 254 27.93 -2.89 -0.38
N GLU A 255 28.09 -3.88 -1.27
CA GLU A 255 28.23 -3.66 -2.71
C GLU A 255 26.99 -3.00 -3.31
N GLN A 256 27.19 -2.20 -4.36
CA GLN A 256 26.14 -1.37 -4.96
C GLN A 256 24.97 -2.19 -5.50
N GLU A 257 25.21 -3.34 -6.12
CA GLU A 257 24.16 -4.26 -6.61
C GLU A 257 23.27 -4.77 -5.48
N ARG A 258 23.85 -4.97 -4.28
CA ARG A 258 23.15 -5.47 -3.10
C ARG A 258 22.31 -4.40 -2.44
N THR A 259 22.61 -3.12 -2.67
CA THR A 259 21.85 -2.00 -2.09
C THR A 259 20.50 -1.80 -2.79
N LEU A 260 20.34 -2.22 -4.04
CA LEU A 260 19.14 -1.94 -4.84
C LEU A 260 17.87 -2.53 -4.21
N ILE A 261 17.94 -3.75 -3.67
CA ILE A 261 16.76 -4.35 -3.03
C ILE A 261 16.34 -3.61 -1.76
N TRP A 262 17.27 -3.05 -1.00
CA TRP A 262 16.95 -2.23 0.16
C TRP A 262 16.18 -0.97 -0.23
N HIS A 263 16.70 -0.24 -1.23
CA HIS A 263 16.04 0.96 -1.75
C HIS A 263 14.66 0.66 -2.33
N HIS A 264 14.53 -0.46 -3.06
CA HIS A 264 13.25 -0.93 -3.58
C HIS A 264 12.25 -1.23 -2.46
N THR A 265 12.69 -1.95 -1.42
CA THR A 265 11.86 -2.36 -0.29
C THR A 265 11.37 -1.15 0.51
N VAL A 266 12.27 -0.22 0.84
CA VAL A 266 11.91 1.05 1.52
C VAL A 266 10.93 1.85 0.68
N THR A 267 11.14 1.95 -0.64
CA THR A 267 10.23 2.65 -1.55
C THR A 267 8.86 1.96 -1.61
N ARG A 268 8.82 0.62 -1.70
CA ARG A 268 7.59 -0.18 -1.70
C ARG A 268 6.77 0.08 -0.44
N ILE A 269 7.40 0.01 0.73
CA ILE A 269 6.72 0.22 2.01
C ILE A 269 6.29 1.69 2.15
N LYS A 270 7.13 2.66 1.80
CA LYS A 270 6.76 4.08 1.81
C LYS A 270 5.53 4.37 0.94
N ILE A 271 5.46 3.78 -0.26
CA ILE A 271 4.29 3.88 -1.14
C ILE A 271 3.07 3.22 -0.50
N ALA A 272 3.23 2.05 0.14
CA ALA A 272 2.14 1.38 0.85
C ALA A 272 1.60 2.27 1.99
N THR A 273 2.46 2.80 2.85
CA THR A 273 2.09 3.73 3.93
C THR A 273 1.36 4.96 3.40
N LEU A 274 1.85 5.57 2.32
CA LEU A 274 1.19 6.72 1.68
C LEU A 274 -0.19 6.36 1.10
N ARG A 275 -0.37 5.15 0.59
CA ARG A 275 -1.67 4.68 0.08
C ARG A 275 -2.66 4.44 1.21
N HIS A 276 -2.21 3.80 2.29
CA HIS A 276 -3.05 3.55 3.47
C HIS A 276 -3.39 4.84 4.23
N GLY A 277 -2.49 5.83 4.25
CA GLY A 277 -2.77 7.16 4.80
C GLY A 277 -3.65 8.05 3.91
N ARG A 278 -3.82 7.71 2.62
CA ARG A 278 -4.58 8.51 1.64
C ARG A 278 -5.93 7.90 1.26
N LEU A 279 -6.17 6.62 1.54
CA LEU A 279 -7.51 6.04 1.51
C LEU A 279 -8.26 6.55 2.76
N PRO A 280 -9.47 7.12 2.63
CA PRO A 280 -10.37 7.20 3.77
C PRO A 280 -10.43 5.78 4.33
N GLN A 281 -10.10 5.57 5.61
CA GLN A 281 -10.49 4.33 6.25
C GLN A 281 -12.01 4.29 6.10
N GLU A 282 -12.54 3.41 5.25
CA GLU A 282 -13.96 3.08 5.34
C GLU A 282 -14.14 2.61 6.78
N PRO A 283 -14.89 3.36 7.62
CA PRO A 283 -15.10 2.92 8.98
C PRO A 283 -15.70 1.52 8.90
N LEU A 284 -15.11 0.59 9.64
CA LEU A 284 -15.69 -0.74 9.88
C LEU A 284 -17.19 -0.56 10.12
N PRO A 285 -18.08 -1.42 9.56
CA PRO A 285 -19.51 -1.27 9.71
C PRO A 285 -19.84 -1.05 11.18
N GLU A 286 -20.24 0.19 11.53
CA GLU A 286 -20.49 0.58 12.91
C GLU A 286 -21.56 -0.36 13.48
N SER A 287 -21.37 -0.85 14.71
CA SER A 287 -22.36 -1.71 15.33
C SER A 287 -23.72 -1.00 15.39
N PRO A 288 -24.85 -1.68 15.17
CA PRO A 288 -26.17 -1.05 15.10
C PRO A 288 -26.53 -0.26 16.38
N ALA A 289 -25.89 -0.57 17.50
CA ALA A 289 -26.02 0.15 18.77
C ALA A 289 -25.49 1.60 18.69
N VAL A 290 -24.36 1.82 18.03
CA VAL A 290 -23.74 3.15 17.91
C VAL A 290 -24.53 4.04 16.95
N VAL A 291 -25.10 3.46 15.89
CA VAL A 291 -26.00 4.14 14.96
C VAL A 291 -27.30 4.56 15.65
N ALA A 292 -27.86 3.70 16.50
CA ALA A 292 -29.06 3.99 17.28
C ALA A 292 -28.83 5.15 18.27
N GLU A 293 -27.72 5.16 19.02
CA GLU A 293 -27.42 6.25 19.97
C GLU A 293 -27.26 7.61 19.27
N ARG A 294 -26.55 7.66 18.13
CA ARG A 294 -26.39 8.91 17.36
C ARG A 294 -27.73 9.41 16.82
N SER A 295 -28.59 8.53 16.32
CA SER A 295 -29.92 8.91 15.81
C SER A 295 -30.80 9.51 16.92
N LEU A 296 -30.72 8.95 18.13
CA LEU A 296 -31.50 9.40 19.28
C LEU A 296 -31.01 10.76 19.80
N ALA A 297 -29.70 11.02 19.74
CA ALA A 297 -29.12 12.33 20.05
C ALA A 297 -29.59 13.42 19.06
N ILE A 298 -29.64 13.11 17.76
CA ILE A 298 -30.13 14.04 16.73
C ILE A 298 -31.62 14.35 16.95
N VAL A 299 -32.44 13.32 17.18
CA VAL A 299 -33.89 13.49 17.43
C VAL A 299 -34.14 14.34 18.68
N ARG A 300 -33.40 14.10 19.78
CA ARG A 300 -33.47 14.93 20.99
C ARG A 300 -33.10 16.38 20.72
N THR A 301 -32.07 16.61 19.92
CA THR A 301 -31.61 17.96 19.57
C THR A 301 -32.67 18.69 18.72
N LEU A 302 -33.28 18.01 17.75
CA LEU A 302 -34.36 18.57 16.94
C LEU A 302 -35.61 18.86 17.76
N LEU A 303 -36.00 17.97 18.68
CA LEU A 303 -37.11 18.21 19.61
C LEU A 303 -36.86 19.43 20.50
N PHE A 304 -35.65 19.57 21.02
CA PHE A 304 -35.27 20.71 21.83
C PHE A 304 -35.32 22.02 21.02
N ALA A 305 -34.78 22.02 19.80
CA ALA A 305 -34.86 23.18 18.91
C ALA A 305 -36.30 23.56 18.58
N LEU A 306 -37.18 22.58 18.30
CA LEU A 306 -38.60 22.81 18.07
C LEU A 306 -39.30 23.42 19.29
N ALA A 307 -39.01 22.91 20.49
CA ALA A 307 -39.57 23.44 21.74
C ALA A 307 -39.16 24.90 21.98
N VAL A 308 -37.90 25.23 21.74
CA VAL A 308 -37.40 26.61 21.83
C VAL A 308 -38.11 27.51 20.80
N LEU A 309 -38.29 27.04 19.57
CA LEU A 309 -38.95 27.81 18.52
C LEU A 309 -40.43 28.07 18.84
N LEU A 310 -41.14 27.08 19.39
CA LEU A 310 -42.51 27.24 19.89
C LEU A 310 -42.59 28.20 21.07
N ALA A 311 -41.64 28.16 22.00
CA ALA A 311 -41.60 29.08 23.13
C ALA A 311 -41.37 30.53 22.68
N VAL A 312 -40.46 30.75 21.71
CA VAL A 312 -40.21 32.07 21.12
C VAL A 312 -41.43 32.58 20.36
N ALA A 313 -42.07 31.73 19.54
CA ALA A 313 -43.27 32.09 18.80
C ALA A 313 -44.45 32.42 19.75
N GLY A 314 -44.64 31.62 20.80
CA GLY A 314 -45.64 31.88 21.84
C GLY A 314 -45.36 33.18 22.60
N GLY A 315 -44.11 33.42 22.98
CA GLY A 315 -43.70 34.68 23.62
C GLY A 315 -43.92 35.90 22.72
N LEU A 316 -43.62 35.77 21.42
CA LEU A 316 -43.88 36.82 20.43
C LEU A 316 -45.39 37.11 20.29
N ALA A 317 -46.22 36.07 20.25
CA ALA A 317 -47.68 36.22 20.19
C ALA A 317 -48.24 36.94 21.42
N VAL A 318 -47.80 36.55 22.63
CA VAL A 318 -48.17 37.22 23.89
C VAL A 318 -47.69 38.67 23.90
N TYR A 319 -46.46 38.93 23.44
CA TYR A 319 -45.91 40.29 23.35
C TYR A 319 -46.73 41.18 22.40
N VAL A 320 -47.12 40.66 21.23
CA VAL A 320 -47.98 41.37 20.28
C VAL A 320 -49.36 41.66 20.88
N LEU A 321 -49.96 40.69 21.59
CA LEU A 321 -51.22 40.86 22.29
C LEU A 321 -51.13 41.96 23.36
N LEU A 322 -50.13 41.91 24.24
CA LEU A 322 -49.91 42.95 25.26
C LEU A 322 -49.70 44.33 24.63
N ARG A 323 -48.89 44.40 23.57
CA ARG A 323 -48.60 45.65 22.84
C ARG A 323 -49.83 46.21 22.15
N SER A 324 -50.74 45.36 21.67
CA SER A 324 -52.01 45.78 21.06
C SER A 324 -53.06 46.22 22.08
N ALA A 325 -53.02 45.66 23.30
CA ALA A 325 -53.95 46.02 24.39
C ALA A 325 -53.55 47.32 25.11
N LEU A 326 -52.25 47.63 25.17
CA LEU A 326 -51.71 48.86 25.77
C LEU A 326 -52.35 50.16 25.24
N PRO A 327 -52.47 50.40 23.91
CA PRO A 327 -53.09 51.63 23.43
C PRO A 327 -54.58 51.71 23.79
N ALA A 328 -55.32 50.60 23.75
CA ALA A 328 -56.74 50.57 24.14
C ALA A 328 -56.93 50.92 25.62
N PHE A 329 -56.04 50.43 26.49
CA PHE A 329 -56.05 50.73 27.92
C PHE A 329 -55.69 52.19 28.20
N VAL A 330 -54.68 52.74 27.50
CA VAL A 330 -54.29 54.15 27.61
C VAL A 330 -55.40 55.08 27.12
N THR A 331 -56.05 54.78 25.99
CA THR A 331 -57.21 55.56 25.52
C THR A 331 -58.42 55.45 26.46
N GLY A 332 -58.64 54.29 27.08
CA GLY A 332 -59.68 54.13 28.10
C GLY A 332 -59.42 55.02 29.32
N LEU A 333 -58.17 55.05 29.80
CA LEU A 333 -57.78 55.86 30.95
C LEU A 333 -57.88 57.36 30.66
N THR A 334 -57.46 57.83 29.48
CA THR A 334 -57.56 59.25 29.10
C THR A 334 -59.00 59.70 28.92
N THR A 335 -59.85 58.84 28.34
CA THR A 335 -61.28 59.13 28.17
C THR A 335 -61.99 59.17 29.53
N PHE A 336 -61.66 58.25 30.44
CA PHE A 336 -62.18 58.26 31.80
C PHE A 336 -61.74 59.52 32.57
N ALA A 337 -60.45 59.87 32.50
CA ALA A 337 -59.92 61.09 33.11
C ALA A 337 -60.58 62.37 32.54
N ALA A 338 -60.78 62.44 31.22
CA ALA A 338 -61.51 63.53 30.58
C ALA A 338 -62.97 63.59 31.03
N SER A 339 -63.65 62.45 31.16
CA SER A 339 -65.03 62.39 31.64
C SER A 339 -65.14 62.81 33.11
N CYS A 340 -64.19 62.42 33.97
CA CYS A 340 -64.11 62.89 35.35
C CYS A 340 -63.85 64.40 35.43
N ALA A 341 -62.99 64.96 34.57
CA ALA A 341 -62.73 66.39 34.51
C ALA A 341 -63.97 67.20 34.09
N VAL A 342 -64.72 66.72 33.09
CA VAL A 342 -65.99 67.34 32.66
C VAL A 342 -67.05 67.23 33.77
N ALA A 343 -67.16 66.09 34.45
CA ALA A 343 -68.07 65.94 35.58
C ALA A 343 -67.72 66.89 36.74
N ALA A 344 -66.44 67.06 37.05
CA ALA A 344 -65.97 68.02 38.05
C ALA A 344 -66.27 69.48 37.65
N TYR A 345 -66.12 69.82 36.36
CA TYR A 345 -66.46 71.14 35.82
C TYR A 345 -67.97 71.43 35.89
N MET A 346 -68.81 70.47 35.52
CA MET A 346 -70.28 70.62 35.56
C MET A 346 -70.85 70.65 36.99
N ALA A 347 -70.14 70.07 37.97
CA ALA A 347 -70.50 70.11 39.38
C ALA A 347 -70.20 71.47 40.06
N GLY A 348 -69.74 72.49 39.32
CA GLY A 348 -69.54 73.84 39.84
C GLY A 348 -68.34 73.98 40.77
N ALA A 349 -67.36 73.07 40.68
CA ALA A 349 -66.10 73.24 41.37
C ALA A 349 -65.26 74.30 40.62
N GLU A 350 -65.30 75.55 41.11
CA GLU A 350 -64.34 76.57 40.71
C GLU A 350 -62.91 76.03 40.88
N PRO A 351 -62.05 76.10 39.84
CA PRO A 351 -60.66 75.75 40.00
C PRO A 351 -59.99 76.80 40.90
N LEU A 352 -59.60 76.39 42.11
CA LEU A 352 -58.71 77.15 42.98
C LEU A 352 -57.39 77.42 42.23
N LEU A 353 -57.31 78.60 41.62
CA LEU A 353 -56.11 79.26 41.15
C LEU A 353 -55.14 79.40 42.32
N GLY A 354 -54.14 78.52 42.38
CA GLY A 354 -53.21 78.52 43.50
C GLY A 354 -51.94 77.69 43.31
N ALA A 355 -51.21 77.84 42.20
CA ALA A 355 -49.76 77.69 42.21
C ALA A 355 -49.13 78.19 40.90
N ARG A 356 -48.63 79.41 40.99
CA ARG A 356 -47.61 80.00 40.13
C ARG A 356 -46.43 79.04 39.89
N SER A 357 -46.07 78.94 38.61
CA SER A 357 -44.70 78.97 38.06
C SER A 357 -43.54 78.60 39.01
N LEU A 358 -42.81 77.54 38.67
CA LEU A 358 -41.34 77.50 38.75
C LEU A 358 -40.84 76.29 37.94
N TRP A 359 -40.54 76.54 36.67
CA TRP A 359 -39.53 75.79 35.94
C TRP A 359 -38.16 76.16 36.52
N ARG A 360 -37.42 75.17 37.01
CA ARG A 360 -35.96 75.09 36.88
C ARG A 360 -35.53 73.64 36.89
#